data_AF-A0A7K8F2B5-F1
#
_entry.id   AF-A0A7K8F2B5-F1
#
_cell.length_a   1.000
_cell.length_b   1.000
_cell.length_c   1.000
_cell.angle_alpha   90.00
_cell.angle_beta   90.00
_cell.angle_gamma   90.00
#
_symmetry.space_group_name_H-M   'P 1'
#
loop_
_entity.id
_entity.type
_entity.pdbx_description
1 polymer ?
#
loop_
_entity_poly.entity_id
_entity_poly.type
_entity_poly.pdbx_seq_one_letter_code
_entity_poly.pdbx_strand_id
1 'polypeptide(L)'
;SGPQGERILAELLRLPGRGVAVRVAVSAPSAKAPLDDLRALERSGAAVRAVDLPRLTGGVLHTKFWLVDGAHLYIGSANMDWRSLTQVKELGAAIYNCSCLAKDLGKIFEAYWALGVPDASIPAPWPDNYSTAFNAETPLQLALNDTAAAVYFSPRLHVPLPQVARRRRRQPHALRRAGGGYRRRGHSGGDGPLRGVTVPSRPQRLFLVPVSAAQARIPFARVNHNKYMVTEKAAYVGTSNWSGDYFERTAGSALVVAQPGAGAGTFREQLQDVFERDWGSQYSVDIGDAERWGSRCGPR
;
A
#
# COMPACT_ATOMS: atom_id res chain seq x y z
N SER A 1 -10.79 4.12 23.71
CA SER A 1 -11.56 2.87 23.77
C SER A 1 -10.84 1.81 22.95
N GLY A 2 -9.96 1.01 23.56
CA GLY A 2 -9.20 -0.11 22.97
C GLY A 2 -9.78 -1.55 22.99
N PRO A 3 -10.95 -1.88 23.59
CA PRO A 3 -11.37 -3.28 23.79
C PRO A 3 -11.50 -4.13 22.51
N GLN A 4 -11.83 -3.52 21.38
CA GLN A 4 -12.03 -4.25 20.12
C GLN A 4 -10.72 -4.82 19.57
N GLY A 5 -9.61 -4.09 19.71
CA GLY A 5 -8.33 -4.55 19.22
C GLY A 5 -7.74 -5.64 20.13
N GLU A 6 -7.87 -5.47 21.44
CA GLU A 6 -7.45 -6.49 22.41
C GLU A 6 -8.19 -7.82 22.17
N ARG A 7 -9.47 -7.78 21.75
CA ARG A 7 -10.21 -8.98 21.32
C ARG A 7 -9.60 -9.64 20.09
N ILE A 8 -9.14 -8.87 19.09
CA ILE A 8 -8.49 -9.44 17.90
C ILE A 8 -7.22 -10.20 18.32
N LEU A 9 -6.38 -9.61 19.16
CA LEU A 9 -5.19 -10.28 19.68
C LEU A 9 -5.56 -11.54 20.48
N ALA A 10 -6.57 -11.45 21.36
CA ALA A 10 -7.04 -12.59 22.15
C ALA A 10 -7.53 -13.76 21.28
N GLU A 11 -8.24 -13.47 20.18
CA GLU A 11 -8.67 -14.51 19.24
C GLU A 11 -7.49 -15.12 18.49
N LEU A 12 -6.52 -14.33 18.02
CA LEU A 12 -5.30 -14.84 17.39
C LEU A 12 -4.53 -15.80 18.31
N LEU A 13 -4.44 -15.48 19.61
CA LEU A 13 -3.78 -16.32 20.62
C LEU A 13 -4.52 -17.64 20.88
N ARG A 14 -5.83 -17.73 20.58
CA ARG A 14 -6.62 -18.96 20.77
C ARG A 14 -6.56 -19.90 19.57
N LEU A 15 -6.21 -19.40 18.39
CA LEU A 15 -6.24 -20.15 17.14
C LEU A 15 -5.36 -21.42 17.17
N PRO A 16 -4.09 -21.39 17.63
CA PRO A 16 -3.29 -22.61 17.65
C PRO A 16 -3.87 -23.69 18.57
N GLY A 17 -4.44 -23.30 19.72
CA GLY A 17 -5.14 -24.22 20.62
C GLY A 17 -6.40 -24.87 20.02
N ARG A 18 -6.93 -24.30 18.92
CA ARG A 18 -8.03 -24.85 18.13
C ARG A 18 -7.55 -25.64 16.91
N GLY A 19 -6.24 -25.89 16.77
CA GLY A 19 -5.64 -26.59 15.64
C GLY A 19 -5.45 -25.74 14.39
N VAL A 20 -5.59 -24.41 14.48
CA VAL A 20 -5.37 -23.49 13.35
C VAL A 20 -3.91 -23.05 13.32
N ALA A 21 -3.23 -23.32 12.21
CA ALA A 21 -1.84 -22.90 12.04
C ALA A 21 -1.74 -21.38 11.80
N VAL A 22 -1.04 -20.68 12.70
CA VAL A 22 -0.80 -19.23 12.60
C VAL A 22 0.67 -18.99 12.28
N ARG A 23 0.94 -18.24 11.20
CA ARG A 23 2.30 -17.81 10.81
C ARG A 23 2.35 -16.30 10.73
N VAL A 24 3.36 -15.68 11.35
CA VAL A 24 3.52 -14.22 11.41
C VAL A 24 4.93 -13.85 10.98
N ALA A 25 5.05 -13.11 9.87
CA ALA A 25 6.29 -12.48 9.46
C ALA A 25 6.31 -11.02 9.94
N VAL A 26 7.35 -10.63 10.68
CA VAL A 26 7.47 -9.28 11.25
C VAL A 26 8.81 -8.66 10.89
N SER A 27 8.87 -7.32 10.91
CA SER A 27 10.15 -6.63 10.86
C SER A 27 11.00 -7.03 12.07
N ALA A 28 12.32 -7.13 11.90
CA ALA A 28 13.24 -7.36 13.01
C ALA A 28 12.92 -6.40 14.19
N PRO A 29 12.84 -6.92 15.43
CA PRO A 29 12.57 -6.09 16.60
C PRO A 29 13.57 -4.94 16.74
N SER A 30 13.10 -3.81 17.27
CA SER A 30 13.95 -2.67 17.60
C SER A 30 13.70 -2.25 19.04
N ALA A 31 14.60 -1.49 19.64
CA ALA A 31 14.43 -0.93 20.99
C ALA A 31 13.14 -0.09 21.15
N LYS A 32 12.52 0.33 20.04
CA LYS A 32 11.30 1.15 20.00
C LYS A 32 10.01 0.34 19.78
N ALA A 33 10.11 -0.97 19.53
CA ALA A 33 8.97 -1.84 19.22
C ALA A 33 8.78 -2.88 20.35
N PRO A 34 7.67 -2.83 21.11
CA PRO A 34 7.40 -3.79 22.18
C PRO A 34 7.33 -5.23 21.67
N LEU A 35 8.02 -6.15 22.34
CA LEU A 35 8.09 -7.57 21.99
C LEU A 35 6.98 -8.43 22.61
N ASP A 36 6.20 -7.88 23.53
CA ASP A 36 5.33 -8.68 24.40
C ASP A 36 4.20 -9.39 23.64
N ASP A 37 3.58 -8.70 22.68
CA ASP A 37 2.51 -9.28 21.84
C ASP A 37 3.07 -10.39 20.93
N LEU A 38 4.28 -10.23 20.40
CA LEU A 38 4.95 -11.25 19.57
C LEU A 38 5.32 -12.47 20.41
N ARG A 39 5.87 -12.27 21.61
CA ARG A 39 6.17 -13.34 22.56
C ARG A 39 4.90 -14.06 23.02
N ALA A 40 3.79 -13.34 23.17
CA ALA A 40 2.50 -13.95 23.48
C ALA A 40 2.03 -14.86 22.32
N LEU A 41 2.15 -14.40 21.07
CA LEU A 41 1.85 -15.21 19.88
C LEU A 41 2.72 -16.47 19.81
N GLU A 42 4.03 -16.35 20.01
CA GLU A 42 4.93 -17.51 20.05
C GLU A 42 4.53 -18.50 21.14
N ARG A 43 4.28 -18.02 22.37
CA ARG A 43 3.83 -18.87 23.49
C ARG A 43 2.48 -19.53 23.24
N SER A 44 1.63 -18.94 22.40
CA SER A 44 0.35 -19.56 22.02
C SER A 44 0.50 -20.74 21.05
N GLY A 45 1.67 -20.91 20.44
CA GLY A 45 1.93 -21.91 19.40
C GLY A 45 1.93 -21.36 17.97
N ALA A 46 1.84 -20.04 17.79
CA ALA A 46 2.02 -19.42 16.48
C ALA A 46 3.49 -19.45 16.07
N ALA A 47 3.77 -19.68 14.79
CA ALA A 47 5.10 -19.55 14.24
C ALA A 47 5.37 -18.07 13.91
N VAL A 48 6.23 -17.41 14.67
CA VAL A 48 6.63 -16.03 14.43
C VAL A 48 8.04 -16.02 13.85
N ARG A 49 8.27 -15.16 12.84
CA ARG A 49 9.57 -15.03 12.18
C ARG A 49 9.90 -13.58 11.93
N ALA A 50 11.05 -13.14 12.44
CA ALA A 50 11.59 -11.83 12.18
C ALA A 50 12.33 -11.82 10.83
N VAL A 51 12.11 -10.78 10.03
CA VAL A 51 12.80 -10.56 8.75
C VAL A 51 13.74 -9.37 8.90
N ASP A 52 15.04 -9.63 8.76
CA ASP A 52 16.11 -8.64 8.91
C ASP A 52 16.32 -7.82 7.63
N LEU A 53 15.30 -7.04 7.26
CA LEU A 53 15.41 -6.10 6.14
C LEU A 53 16.43 -4.98 6.33
N PRO A 54 16.75 -4.51 7.56
CA PRO A 54 17.86 -3.58 7.73
C PRO A 54 19.18 -4.14 7.17
N ARG A 55 19.49 -5.42 7.41
CA ARG A 55 20.66 -6.07 6.81
C ARG A 55 20.50 -6.33 5.31
N LEU A 56 19.32 -6.76 4.87
CA LEU A 56 19.11 -7.19 3.48
C LEU A 56 18.98 -6.03 2.48
N THR A 57 18.34 -4.93 2.86
CA THR A 57 18.01 -3.80 1.97
C THR A 57 18.31 -2.43 2.57
N GLY A 58 18.70 -2.35 3.84
CA GLY A 58 18.80 -1.08 4.57
C GLY A 58 17.43 -0.47 4.91
N GLY A 59 16.35 -1.26 4.82
CA GLY A 59 14.97 -0.80 5.06
C GLY A 59 14.23 -1.62 6.11
N VAL A 60 12.89 -1.60 6.05
CA VAL A 60 12.01 -2.27 7.03
C VAL A 60 10.92 -3.09 6.34
N LEU A 61 10.35 -4.05 7.08
CA LEU A 61 9.18 -4.79 6.60
C LEU A 61 7.94 -3.93 6.84
N HIS A 62 7.41 -3.33 5.78
CA HIS A 62 6.28 -2.41 5.86
C HIS A 62 5.05 -2.92 5.11
N THR A 63 4.91 -4.24 5.01
CA THR A 63 3.74 -4.89 4.42
C THR A 63 2.73 -5.27 5.51
N LYS A 64 1.45 -5.07 5.21
CA LYS A 64 0.33 -5.18 6.14
C LYS A 64 -0.83 -5.90 5.45
N PHE A 65 -0.77 -7.23 5.45
CA PHE A 65 -1.86 -8.06 4.94
C PHE A 65 -2.12 -9.27 5.84
N TRP A 66 -3.30 -9.87 5.67
CA TRP A 66 -3.68 -11.16 6.24
C TRP A 66 -3.98 -12.12 5.09
N LEU A 67 -3.70 -13.40 5.30
CA LEU A 67 -4.07 -14.49 4.41
C LEU A 67 -4.70 -15.59 5.26
N VAL A 68 -5.88 -16.05 4.84
CA VAL A 68 -6.64 -17.08 5.54
C VAL A 68 -7.00 -18.17 4.54
N ASP A 69 -6.57 -19.40 4.84
CA ASP A 69 -6.86 -20.64 4.11
C ASP A 69 -6.58 -20.60 2.59
N GLY A 70 -5.70 -19.70 2.16
CA GLY A 70 -5.40 -19.49 0.73
C GLY A 70 -6.60 -19.03 -0.09
N ALA A 71 -7.62 -18.45 0.56
CA ALA A 71 -8.89 -18.06 -0.07
C ALA A 71 -9.32 -16.63 0.28
N HIS A 72 -9.02 -16.16 1.48
CA HIS A 72 -9.39 -14.83 1.96
C HIS A 72 -8.14 -14.01 2.25
N LEU A 73 -8.21 -12.71 1.98
CA LEU A 73 -7.12 -11.79 2.24
C LEU A 73 -7.61 -10.43 2.71
N TYR A 74 -6.77 -9.75 3.47
CA TYR A 74 -6.90 -8.33 3.78
C TYR A 74 -5.59 -7.64 3.42
N ILE A 75 -5.62 -6.45 2.85
CA ILE A 75 -4.44 -5.60 2.67
C ILE A 75 -4.81 -4.14 2.89
N GLY A 76 -3.96 -3.38 3.58
CA GLY A 76 -4.27 -1.98 3.87
C GLY A 76 -3.16 -1.22 4.54
N SER A 77 -3.50 -0.02 4.99
CA SER A 77 -2.56 0.91 5.63
C SER A 77 -2.34 0.62 7.11
N ALA A 78 -3.24 -0.13 7.75
CA ALA A 78 -3.18 -0.44 9.17
C ALA A 78 -1.98 -1.30 9.53
N ASN A 79 -1.20 -0.88 10.53
CA ASN A 79 -0.22 -1.75 11.15
C ASN A 79 -0.92 -2.95 11.80
N MET A 80 -0.22 -4.10 11.87
CA MET A 80 -0.72 -5.32 12.53
C MET A 80 -0.56 -5.28 14.05
N ASP A 81 -0.85 -4.11 14.62
CA ASP A 81 -0.98 -3.85 16.04
C ASP A 81 -2.44 -3.47 16.29
N TRP A 82 -3.00 -4.03 17.37
CA TRP A 82 -4.41 -3.89 17.65
C TRP A 82 -4.85 -2.44 17.93
N ARG A 83 -3.92 -1.59 18.39
CA ARG A 83 -4.15 -0.15 18.61
C ARG A 83 -4.30 0.55 17.27
N SER A 84 -3.49 0.18 16.25
CA SER A 84 -3.64 0.70 14.89
C SER A 84 -4.98 0.34 14.26
N LEU A 85 -5.49 -0.87 14.47
CA LEU A 85 -6.78 -1.31 13.91
C LEU A 85 -8.00 -0.59 14.50
N THR A 86 -7.87 0.09 15.65
CA THR A 86 -9.02 0.66 16.38
C THR A 86 -8.91 2.14 16.73
N GLN A 87 -7.68 2.69 16.79
CA GLN A 87 -7.44 4.07 17.19
C GLN A 87 -6.96 4.97 16.06
N VAL A 88 -6.59 4.41 14.91
CA VAL A 88 -6.06 5.13 13.76
C VAL A 88 -7.07 5.09 12.63
N LYS A 89 -7.22 6.18 11.89
CA LYS A 89 -8.01 6.18 10.66
C LYS A 89 -7.17 5.50 9.59
N GLU A 90 -7.56 4.27 9.29
CA GLU A 90 -6.91 3.37 8.35
C GLU A 90 -7.89 2.95 7.25
N LEU A 91 -7.36 2.47 6.12
CA LEU A 91 -8.14 1.96 5.01
C LEU A 91 -7.50 0.68 4.49
N GLY A 92 -8.32 -0.28 4.09
CA GLY A 92 -7.88 -1.52 3.48
C GLY A 92 -8.97 -2.16 2.66
N ALA A 93 -8.60 -3.20 1.91
CA ALA A 93 -9.51 -4.05 1.18
C ALA A 93 -9.49 -5.46 1.79
N ALA A 94 -10.67 -5.99 2.09
CA ALA A 94 -10.86 -7.39 2.42
C ALA A 94 -11.50 -8.09 1.21
N ILE A 95 -10.91 -9.19 0.77
CA ILE A 95 -11.37 -9.97 -0.38
C ILE A 95 -11.59 -11.40 0.10
N TYR A 96 -12.79 -11.93 -0.15
CA TYR A 96 -13.20 -13.26 0.26
C TYR A 96 -13.37 -14.16 -0.96
N ASN A 97 -13.13 -15.46 -0.79
CA ASN A 97 -13.35 -16.49 -1.82
C ASN A 97 -12.59 -16.23 -3.14
N CYS A 98 -11.38 -15.66 -3.06
CA CYS A 98 -10.56 -15.35 -4.21
C CYS A 98 -9.21 -16.07 -4.13
N SER A 99 -9.23 -17.38 -4.32
CA SER A 99 -8.05 -18.24 -4.13
C SER A 99 -6.91 -17.95 -5.11
N CYS A 100 -7.21 -17.52 -6.33
CA CYS A 100 -6.19 -17.11 -7.31
C CYS A 100 -5.38 -15.90 -6.82
N LEU A 101 -6.06 -14.87 -6.31
CA LEU A 101 -5.42 -13.68 -5.79
C LEU A 101 -4.72 -13.95 -4.45
N ALA A 102 -5.33 -14.76 -3.57
CA ALA A 102 -4.73 -15.17 -2.31
C ALA A 102 -3.44 -15.99 -2.52
N LYS A 103 -3.38 -16.85 -3.54
CA LYS A 103 -2.14 -17.58 -3.92
C LYS A 103 -1.01 -16.63 -4.30
N ASP A 104 -1.30 -15.59 -5.07
CA ASP A 104 -0.28 -14.64 -5.49
C ASP A 104 0.21 -13.75 -4.33
N LEU A 105 -0.69 -13.31 -3.45
CA LEU A 105 -0.27 -12.65 -2.20
C LEU A 105 0.51 -13.60 -1.29
N GLY A 106 0.14 -14.89 -1.29
CA GLY A 106 0.86 -15.95 -0.59
C GLY A 106 2.32 -16.07 -1.00
N LYS A 107 2.64 -15.90 -2.29
CA LYS A 107 4.04 -15.91 -2.75
C LYS A 107 4.86 -14.78 -2.15
N ILE A 108 4.25 -13.60 -1.97
CA ILE A 108 4.89 -12.47 -1.26
C ILE A 108 5.14 -12.84 0.20
N PHE A 109 4.16 -13.48 0.87
CA PHE A 109 4.36 -13.98 2.24
C PHE A 109 5.50 -15.00 2.32
N GLU A 110 5.51 -16.02 1.45
CA GLU A 110 6.53 -17.07 1.45
C GLU A 110 7.92 -16.50 1.17
N ALA A 111 8.05 -15.46 0.34
CA ALA A 111 9.31 -14.76 0.12
C ALA A 111 9.82 -14.11 1.43
N TYR A 112 8.95 -13.42 2.18
CA TYR A 112 9.32 -12.89 3.49
C TYR A 112 9.64 -14.00 4.49
N TRP A 113 8.87 -15.09 4.47
CA TRP A 113 9.09 -16.24 5.32
C TRP A 113 10.48 -16.83 5.08
N ALA A 114 10.87 -17.04 3.83
CA ALA A 114 12.20 -17.53 3.46
C ALA A 114 13.33 -16.58 3.90
N LEU A 115 13.14 -15.26 3.75
CA LEU A 115 14.13 -14.26 4.17
C LEU A 115 14.26 -14.10 5.69
N GLY A 116 13.33 -14.62 6.47
CA GLY A 116 13.42 -14.64 7.92
C GLY A 116 14.23 -15.82 8.49
N VAL A 117 14.81 -16.67 7.64
CA VAL A 117 15.77 -17.70 8.06
C VAL A 117 17.10 -17.00 8.44
N PRO A 118 17.79 -17.43 9.52
CA PRO A 118 19.11 -16.88 9.86
C PRO A 118 20.06 -16.89 8.67
N ASP A 119 20.81 -15.79 8.51
CA ASP A 119 21.79 -15.59 7.43
C ASP A 119 21.26 -15.69 5.99
N ALA A 120 19.93 -15.65 5.80
CA ALA A 120 19.34 -15.59 4.48
C ALA A 120 19.88 -14.41 3.67
N SER A 121 19.97 -14.59 2.35
CA SER A 121 20.30 -13.54 1.39
C SER A 121 19.16 -13.39 0.39
N ILE A 122 19.03 -12.21 -0.22
CA ILE A 122 18.07 -12.03 -1.31
C ILE A 122 18.60 -12.79 -2.53
N PRO A 123 17.88 -13.82 -3.04
CA PRO A 123 18.34 -14.55 -4.21
C PRO A 123 18.31 -13.67 -5.47
N ALA A 124 19.27 -13.89 -6.37
CA ALA A 124 19.34 -13.22 -7.66
C ALA A 124 19.73 -14.24 -8.75
N PRO A 125 18.80 -14.65 -9.64
CA PRO A 125 17.37 -14.35 -9.62
C PRO A 125 16.64 -15.05 -8.47
N TRP A 126 15.42 -14.63 -8.16
CA TRP A 126 14.55 -15.44 -7.29
C TRP A 126 14.10 -16.72 -8.00
N PRO A 127 13.90 -17.81 -7.24
CA PRO A 127 13.29 -19.02 -7.80
C PRO A 127 11.85 -18.80 -8.29
N ASP A 128 11.47 -19.52 -9.34
CA ASP A 128 10.17 -19.38 -10.03
C ASP A 128 8.96 -19.65 -9.13
N ASN A 129 9.13 -20.37 -8.01
CA ASN A 129 8.04 -20.62 -7.05
C ASN A 129 7.54 -19.35 -6.36
N TYR A 130 8.30 -18.25 -6.38
CA TYR A 130 7.88 -16.94 -5.88
C TYR A 130 7.25 -16.04 -6.97
N SER A 131 7.29 -16.44 -8.25
CA SER A 131 6.75 -15.63 -9.35
C SER A 131 5.22 -15.57 -9.31
N THR A 132 4.65 -14.36 -9.30
CA THR A 132 3.20 -14.14 -9.29
C THR A 132 2.59 -14.34 -10.68
N ALA A 133 1.40 -14.93 -10.75
CA ALA A 133 0.69 -15.11 -12.02
C ALA A 133 0.12 -13.78 -12.55
N PHE A 134 -0.20 -12.87 -11.64
CA PHE A 134 -0.80 -11.58 -11.91
C PHE A 134 0.17 -10.44 -11.59
N ASN A 135 0.20 -9.46 -12.49
CA ASN A 135 1.06 -8.28 -12.41
C ASN A 135 0.49 -7.16 -13.30
N ALA A 136 1.24 -6.08 -13.48
CA ALA A 136 0.80 -4.93 -14.26
C ALA A 136 0.58 -5.27 -15.75
N GLU A 137 1.34 -6.23 -16.28
CA GLU A 137 1.26 -6.69 -17.67
C GLU A 137 0.15 -7.73 -17.90
N THR A 138 -0.04 -8.64 -16.94
CA THR A 138 -1.04 -9.72 -16.98
C THR A 138 -1.91 -9.73 -15.72
N PRO A 139 -2.75 -8.70 -15.50
CA PRO A 139 -3.58 -8.62 -14.30
C PRO A 139 -4.69 -9.67 -14.30
N LEU A 140 -5.14 -10.09 -13.12
CA LEU A 140 -6.29 -10.96 -12.98
C LEU A 140 -7.56 -10.22 -13.40
N GLN A 141 -8.26 -10.76 -14.38
CA GLN A 141 -9.57 -10.26 -14.79
C GLN A 141 -10.65 -10.93 -13.93
N LEU A 142 -11.45 -10.12 -13.23
CA LEU A 142 -12.56 -10.59 -12.40
C LEU A 142 -13.67 -9.54 -12.32
N ALA A 143 -14.81 -9.88 -11.72
CA ALA A 143 -15.87 -8.91 -11.43
C ALA A 143 -15.84 -8.54 -9.93
N LEU A 144 -15.70 -7.25 -9.63
CA LEU A 144 -15.86 -6.70 -8.28
C LEU A 144 -17.13 -5.87 -8.25
N ASN A 145 -18.07 -6.16 -7.34
CA ASN A 145 -19.39 -5.52 -7.30
C ASN A 145 -20.06 -5.52 -8.69
N ASP A 146 -20.08 -6.68 -9.35
CA ASP A 146 -20.64 -6.88 -10.70
C ASP A 146 -20.01 -6.03 -11.82
N THR A 147 -18.87 -5.39 -11.54
CA THR A 147 -18.15 -4.56 -12.51
C THR A 147 -16.79 -5.17 -12.84
N ALA A 148 -16.47 -5.24 -14.13
CA ALA A 148 -15.21 -5.79 -14.60
C ALA A 148 -14.02 -5.04 -13.99
N ALA A 149 -13.04 -5.79 -13.49
CA ALA A 149 -11.87 -5.30 -12.81
C ALA A 149 -10.64 -6.09 -13.23
N ALA A 150 -9.54 -5.36 -13.43
CA ALA A 150 -8.21 -5.93 -13.58
C ALA A 150 -7.42 -5.68 -12.28
N VAL A 151 -7.01 -6.76 -11.62
CA VAL A 151 -6.47 -6.72 -10.26
C VAL A 151 -5.10 -7.37 -10.19
N TYR A 152 -4.16 -6.75 -9.47
CA TYR A 152 -2.86 -7.35 -9.17
C TYR A 152 -2.24 -6.75 -7.89
N PHE A 153 -1.23 -7.43 -7.36
CA PHE A 153 -0.39 -6.89 -6.29
C PHE A 153 0.93 -6.33 -6.83
N SER A 154 1.35 -5.20 -6.27
CA SER A 154 2.65 -4.59 -6.55
C SER A 154 3.54 -4.67 -5.31
N PRO A 155 4.40 -5.71 -5.16
CA PRO A 155 5.38 -5.77 -4.08
C PRO A 155 6.57 -4.85 -4.35
N ARG A 156 7.21 -4.37 -3.27
CA ARG A 156 8.43 -3.53 -3.33
C ARG A 156 9.70 -4.21 -2.85
N LEU A 157 9.66 -5.52 -2.65
CA LEU A 157 10.86 -6.36 -2.70
C LEU A 157 10.96 -6.86 -4.15
N HIS A 158 12.13 -6.78 -4.80
CA HIS A 158 12.37 -7.23 -6.18
C HIS A 158 12.13 -8.76 -6.29
N VAL A 159 10.89 -9.19 -6.23
CA VAL A 159 10.44 -10.51 -6.67
C VAL A 159 10.30 -10.38 -8.18
N PRO A 160 11.09 -11.11 -8.99
CA PRO A 160 11.01 -11.04 -10.44
C PRO A 160 9.60 -11.40 -10.88
N LEU A 161 8.98 -10.46 -11.59
CA LEU A 161 7.78 -10.72 -12.37
C LEU A 161 8.14 -11.75 -13.46
N PRO A 162 7.29 -12.75 -13.73
CA PRO A 162 7.56 -13.70 -14.80
C PRO A 162 7.64 -12.96 -16.13
N GLN A 163 8.82 -13.00 -16.77
CA GLN A 163 9.00 -12.50 -18.11
C GLN A 163 8.30 -13.45 -19.08
N VAL A 164 7.06 -13.15 -19.48
CA VAL A 164 6.46 -13.87 -20.61
C VAL A 164 7.31 -13.58 -21.84
N ALA A 165 7.89 -14.63 -22.41
CA ALA A 165 8.74 -14.55 -23.59
C ALA A 165 8.06 -13.72 -24.68
N ARG A 166 8.63 -12.54 -24.98
CA ARG A 166 8.24 -11.73 -26.13
C ARG A 166 8.48 -12.56 -27.39
N ARG A 167 7.48 -13.32 -27.85
CA ARG A 167 7.47 -13.85 -29.21
C ARG A 167 7.52 -12.65 -30.14
N ARG A 168 8.71 -12.39 -30.70
CA ARG A 168 8.95 -11.36 -31.72
C ARG A 168 8.06 -11.69 -32.93
N ARG A 169 6.86 -11.13 -32.99
CA ARG A 169 6.18 -10.95 -34.28
C ARG A 169 7.02 -9.93 -35.05
N ARG A 170 7.64 -10.37 -36.15
CA ARG A 170 8.30 -9.49 -37.12
C ARG A 170 7.27 -8.47 -37.60
N GLN A 171 7.43 -7.20 -37.24
CA GLN A 171 6.70 -6.11 -37.88
C GLN A 171 7.28 -5.88 -39.28
N PRO A 172 6.47 -5.81 -40.34
CA PRO A 172 6.92 -5.33 -41.64
C PRO A 172 7.26 -3.84 -41.56
N HIS A 173 8.33 -3.45 -42.25
CA HIS A 173 8.85 -2.09 -42.35
C HIS A 173 7.83 -1.13 -42.99
N ALA A 174 6.98 -0.51 -42.18
CA ALA A 174 6.25 0.71 -42.56
C ALA A 174 5.72 1.39 -41.30
N LEU A 175 6.54 2.22 -40.64
CA LEU A 175 6.14 3.45 -39.93
C LEU A 175 7.40 4.21 -39.43
N ARG A 176 8.26 4.60 -40.36
CA ARG A 176 9.20 5.71 -40.16
C ARG A 176 8.52 6.96 -40.70
N ARG A 177 7.77 7.67 -39.86
CA ARG A 177 7.47 9.13 -39.89
C ARG A 177 6.24 9.44 -39.05
N ALA A 178 6.47 9.70 -37.76
CA ALA A 178 5.71 10.65 -36.96
C ALA A 178 6.53 10.98 -35.70
N GLY A 179 7.78 11.41 -35.92
CA GLY A 179 8.56 12.07 -34.88
C GLY A 179 8.06 13.51 -34.76
N GLY A 180 7.18 13.77 -33.80
CA GLY A 180 6.82 15.10 -33.34
C GLY A 180 7.99 15.71 -32.59
N GLY A 181 9.01 16.15 -33.34
CA GLY A 181 10.12 16.92 -32.81
C GLY A 181 9.62 18.27 -32.30
N TYR A 182 9.85 18.54 -31.01
CA TYR A 182 9.77 19.87 -30.45
C TYR A 182 10.82 20.74 -31.17
N ARG A 183 10.41 21.48 -32.21
CA ARG A 183 11.25 22.48 -32.86
C ARG A 183 11.42 23.64 -31.88
N ARG A 184 12.60 23.79 -31.30
CA ARG A 184 13.10 25.11 -30.89
C ARG A 184 13.22 25.97 -32.14
N ARG A 185 12.26 26.85 -32.40
CA ARG A 185 12.49 28.02 -33.23
C ARG A 185 13.13 29.07 -32.34
N GLY A 186 14.43 29.32 -32.55
CA GLY A 186 15.03 30.57 -32.12
C GLY A 186 14.42 31.70 -32.94
N HIS A 187 13.84 32.67 -32.25
CA HIS A 187 13.59 34.00 -32.80
C HIS A 187 14.37 34.97 -31.92
N SER A 188 15.46 35.48 -32.49
CA SER A 188 16.18 36.64 -32.01
C SER A 188 15.36 37.89 -32.36
N GLY A 189 15.10 38.74 -31.35
CA GLY A 189 14.69 40.13 -31.55
C GLY A 189 13.32 40.48 -30.94
N GLY A 190 13.33 41.36 -29.93
CA GLY A 190 12.18 42.13 -29.48
C GLY A 190 11.88 41.99 -27.99
N ASP A 191 12.43 42.91 -27.18
CA ASP A 191 12.01 43.14 -25.79
C ASP A 191 10.52 43.49 -25.73
N GLY A 192 9.74 42.65 -25.06
CA GLY A 192 8.35 42.89 -24.69
C GLY A 192 7.96 42.01 -23.50
N PRO A 193 7.22 42.52 -22.50
CA PRO A 193 7.00 41.80 -21.26
C PRO A 193 6.13 40.56 -21.52
N LEU A 194 6.69 39.38 -21.24
CA LEU A 194 5.97 38.11 -21.20
C LEU A 194 4.88 38.20 -20.12
N ARG A 195 3.62 38.38 -20.54
CA ARG A 195 2.47 38.15 -19.65
C ARG A 195 2.54 36.72 -19.15
N GLY A 196 2.68 36.57 -17.84
CA GLY A 196 2.75 35.29 -17.16
C GLY A 196 1.56 34.41 -17.53
N VAL A 197 1.86 33.24 -18.09
CA VAL A 197 0.89 32.15 -18.15
C VAL A 197 0.75 31.64 -16.72
N THR A 198 -0.25 32.15 -16.01
CA THR A 198 -0.64 31.60 -14.71
C THR A 198 -1.25 30.23 -14.95
N VAL A 199 -0.47 29.17 -14.73
CA VAL A 199 -1.03 27.82 -14.61
C VAL A 199 -1.93 27.83 -13.37
N PRO A 200 -3.23 27.48 -13.47
CA PRO A 200 -4.08 27.42 -12.29
C PRO A 200 -3.45 26.49 -11.26
N SER A 201 -3.20 26.99 -10.06
CA SER A 201 -2.78 26.15 -8.95
C SER A 201 -3.88 25.13 -8.68
N ARG A 202 -3.54 23.84 -8.72
CA ARG A 202 -4.48 22.82 -8.27
C ARG A 202 -4.68 22.99 -6.76
N PRO A 203 -5.93 22.95 -6.26
CA PRO A 203 -6.19 23.06 -4.83
C PRO A 203 -5.48 21.92 -4.11
N GLN A 204 -4.82 22.25 -3.00
CA GLN A 204 -4.11 21.31 -2.14
C GLN A 204 -4.72 21.42 -0.76
N ARG A 205 -5.15 20.31 -0.17
CA ARG A 205 -5.75 20.31 1.16
C ARG A 205 -5.13 19.26 2.06
N LEU A 206 -5.09 19.58 3.35
CA LEU A 206 -4.71 18.67 4.42
C LEU A 206 -5.95 18.27 5.22
N PHE A 207 -6.18 16.96 5.37
CA PHE A 207 -7.22 16.44 6.24
C PHE A 207 -6.70 16.30 7.67
N LEU A 208 -7.41 16.89 8.63
CA LEU A 208 -7.08 16.85 10.05
C LEU A 208 -8.03 15.88 10.77
N VAL A 209 -7.50 14.98 11.60
CA VAL A 209 -8.37 14.13 12.43
C VAL A 209 -8.79 14.93 13.66
N PRO A 210 -10.10 15.11 13.93
CA PRO A 210 -10.54 15.81 15.13
C PRO A 210 -10.14 15.01 16.38
N VAL A 211 -9.55 15.70 17.35
CA VAL A 211 -9.10 15.13 18.63
C VAL A 211 -9.63 15.94 19.80
N SER A 212 -10.20 15.27 20.79
CA SER A 212 -10.49 15.88 22.09
C SER A 212 -9.22 16.00 22.95
N ALA A 213 -9.23 16.86 23.95
CA ALA A 213 -8.10 17.02 24.88
C ALA A 213 -7.76 15.73 25.65
N ALA A 214 -8.72 14.83 25.84
CA ALA A 214 -8.47 13.50 26.42
C ALA A 214 -7.83 12.54 25.38
N GLN A 215 -8.25 12.62 24.13
CA GLN A 215 -7.75 11.78 23.04
C GLN A 215 -6.32 12.15 22.63
N ALA A 216 -5.95 13.44 22.66
CA ALA A 216 -4.60 13.92 22.36
C ALA A 216 -3.53 13.37 23.32
N ARG A 217 -3.92 12.83 24.48
CA ARG A 217 -3.01 12.20 25.45
C ARG A 217 -2.61 10.77 25.08
N ILE A 218 -3.20 10.18 24.03
CA ILE A 218 -2.89 8.82 23.59
C ILE A 218 -1.86 8.93 22.45
N PRO A 219 -0.59 8.55 22.68
CA PRO A 219 0.46 8.67 21.67
C PRO A 219 0.13 7.85 20.41
N PHE A 220 0.44 8.42 19.23
CA PHE A 220 0.28 7.79 17.92
C PHE A 220 -1.16 7.33 17.56
N ALA A 221 -2.16 7.72 18.35
CA ALA A 221 -3.57 7.50 18.05
C ALA A 221 -4.17 8.70 17.32
N ARG A 222 -5.34 8.51 16.70
CA ARG A 222 -6.14 9.57 16.09
C ARG A 222 -5.39 10.37 15.02
N VAL A 223 -4.61 9.65 14.21
CA VAL A 223 -3.99 10.17 13.00
C VAL A 223 -4.69 9.59 11.77
N ASN A 224 -4.62 10.31 10.65
CA ASN A 224 -5.00 9.76 9.35
C ASN A 224 -3.77 9.06 8.78
N HIS A 225 -3.82 7.74 8.63
CA HIS A 225 -2.69 6.93 8.19
C HIS A 225 -3.01 6.16 6.90
N ASN A 226 -4.10 6.54 6.23
CA ASN A 226 -4.54 5.98 4.96
C ASN A 226 -3.46 6.14 3.87
N LYS A 227 -3.23 5.06 3.11
CA LYS A 227 -2.29 5.03 1.97
C LYS A 227 -3.02 4.51 0.76
N TYR A 228 -3.69 5.42 0.07
CA TYR A 228 -4.43 5.07 -1.13
C TYR A 228 -4.29 6.18 -2.17
N MET A 229 -4.58 5.81 -3.41
CA MET A 229 -4.67 6.74 -4.53
C MET A 229 -5.84 6.30 -5.39
N VAL A 230 -6.58 7.27 -5.92
CA VAL A 230 -7.61 7.05 -6.90
C VAL A 230 -7.34 7.92 -8.11
N THR A 231 -7.58 7.37 -9.29
CA THR A 231 -7.50 8.03 -10.60
C THR A 231 -8.81 7.79 -11.34
N GLU A 232 -8.94 8.33 -12.54
CA GLU A 232 -10.11 8.09 -13.39
C GLU A 232 -10.23 6.61 -13.83
N LYS A 233 -9.13 5.83 -13.73
CA LYS A 233 -9.05 4.46 -14.28
C LYS A 233 -8.78 3.38 -13.25
N ALA A 234 -8.18 3.74 -12.11
CA ALA A 234 -7.70 2.77 -11.14
C ALA A 234 -7.73 3.32 -9.71
N ALA A 235 -7.89 2.38 -8.78
CA ALA A 235 -7.69 2.55 -7.35
C ALA A 235 -6.43 1.78 -6.90
N TYR A 236 -5.73 2.36 -5.93
CA TYR A 236 -4.54 1.81 -5.30
C TYR A 236 -4.75 1.82 -3.80
N VAL A 237 -4.57 0.68 -3.14
CA VAL A 237 -4.55 0.56 -1.68
C VAL A 237 -3.21 -0.05 -1.29
N GLY A 238 -2.39 0.73 -0.60
CA GLY A 238 -1.00 0.38 -0.32
C GLY A 238 -0.68 0.29 1.17
N THR A 239 0.50 -0.26 1.43
CA THR A 239 1.06 -0.36 2.77
C THR A 239 2.16 0.67 3.04
N SER A 240 2.74 1.28 1.99
CA SER A 240 3.89 2.22 2.07
C SER A 240 3.50 3.68 2.28
N ASN A 241 4.31 4.41 3.06
CA ASN A 241 4.27 5.88 3.10
C ASN A 241 4.74 6.49 1.76
N TRP A 242 4.35 7.74 1.50
CA TRP A 242 4.70 8.48 0.28
C TRP A 242 5.99 9.28 0.48
N SER A 243 7.09 8.56 0.73
CA SER A 243 8.42 9.14 0.92
C SER A 243 9.45 8.38 0.08
N GLY A 244 10.48 9.06 -0.41
CA GLY A 244 11.47 8.50 -1.35
C GLY A 244 12.11 7.20 -0.85
N ASP A 245 12.49 7.16 0.43
CA ASP A 245 13.06 5.99 1.10
C ASP A 245 12.12 4.77 1.12
N TYR A 246 10.80 4.98 1.16
CA TYR A 246 9.80 3.91 1.08
C TYR A 246 9.68 3.32 -0.32
N PHE A 247 10.03 4.09 -1.36
CA PHE A 247 10.11 3.58 -2.72
C PHE A 247 11.44 2.84 -2.97
N GLU A 248 12.52 3.21 -2.29
CA GLU A 248 13.84 2.65 -2.58
C GLU A 248 14.19 1.42 -1.75
N ARG A 249 13.85 1.38 -0.45
CA ARG A 249 14.46 0.43 0.49
C ARG A 249 13.48 -0.43 1.29
N THR A 250 12.20 -0.05 1.28
CA THR A 250 11.17 -0.65 2.15
C THR A 250 10.36 -1.73 1.44
N ALA A 251 10.18 -2.88 2.10
CA ALA A 251 9.33 -3.96 1.60
C ALA A 251 7.84 -3.65 1.89
N GLY A 252 7.23 -2.89 0.99
CA GLY A 252 5.79 -2.64 0.94
C GLY A 252 5.06 -3.52 -0.08
N SER A 253 3.74 -3.46 -0.06
CA SER A 253 2.89 -4.06 -1.10
C SER A 253 1.66 -3.19 -1.33
N ALA A 254 1.05 -3.32 -2.49
CA ALA A 254 -0.20 -2.64 -2.78
C ALA A 254 -1.13 -3.48 -3.64
N LEU A 255 -2.41 -3.33 -3.42
CA LEU A 255 -3.47 -3.79 -4.29
C LEU A 255 -3.76 -2.71 -5.32
N VAL A 256 -3.69 -3.07 -6.60
CA VAL A 256 -4.10 -2.22 -7.72
C VAL A 256 -5.36 -2.80 -8.33
N VAL A 257 -6.41 -1.98 -8.43
CA VAL A 257 -7.70 -2.34 -9.02
C VAL A 257 -7.97 -1.36 -10.15
N ALA A 258 -7.82 -1.80 -11.39
CA ALA A 258 -8.20 -1.03 -12.57
C ALA A 258 -9.65 -1.35 -12.95
N GLN A 259 -10.50 -0.32 -12.90
CA GLN A 259 -11.91 -0.34 -13.28
C GLN A 259 -12.18 0.94 -14.10
N PRO A 260 -11.82 0.94 -15.40
CA PRO A 260 -12.00 2.11 -16.25
C PRO A 260 -13.49 2.31 -16.56
N GLY A 261 -14.05 3.45 -16.15
CA GLY A 261 -15.43 3.83 -16.46
C GLY A 261 -16.16 4.53 -15.32
N ALA A 262 -17.27 5.17 -15.66
CA ALA A 262 -18.27 5.65 -14.70
C ALA A 262 -19.23 4.49 -14.42
N GLY A 263 -19.28 4.04 -13.18
CA GLY A 263 -20.04 2.86 -12.79
C GLY A 263 -20.33 2.94 -11.32
N ALA A 264 -21.57 3.36 -11.01
CA ALA A 264 -22.08 3.53 -9.66
C ALA A 264 -21.72 2.31 -8.79
N GLY A 265 -20.98 2.54 -7.71
CA GLY A 265 -20.69 1.50 -6.72
C GLY A 265 -19.50 0.59 -7.02
N THR A 266 -18.70 0.90 -8.06
CA THR A 266 -17.39 0.24 -8.27
C THR A 266 -16.47 0.41 -7.06
N PHE A 267 -15.51 -0.51 -6.89
CA PHE A 267 -14.48 -0.37 -5.85
C PHE A 267 -13.72 0.95 -5.98
N ARG A 268 -13.43 1.36 -7.23
CA ARG A 268 -12.79 2.65 -7.52
C ARG A 268 -13.63 3.84 -7.04
N GLU A 269 -14.92 3.86 -7.35
CA GLU A 269 -15.81 4.95 -6.92
C GLU A 269 -16.00 4.99 -5.41
N GLN A 270 -16.15 3.85 -4.74
CA GLN A 270 -16.24 3.84 -3.27
C GLN A 270 -14.98 4.46 -2.63
N LEU A 271 -13.81 4.20 -3.20
CA LEU A 271 -12.57 4.81 -2.73
C LEU A 271 -12.51 6.32 -3.07
N GLN A 272 -13.06 6.73 -4.21
CA GLN A 272 -13.24 8.13 -4.56
C GLN A 272 -14.22 8.83 -3.60
N ASP A 273 -15.31 8.20 -3.22
CA ASP A 273 -16.29 8.76 -2.28
C ASP A 273 -15.66 8.97 -0.91
N VAL A 274 -14.78 8.06 -0.47
CA VAL A 274 -13.98 8.24 0.75
C VAL A 274 -13.07 9.47 0.62
N PHE A 275 -12.42 9.65 -0.53
CA PHE A 275 -11.61 10.83 -0.82
C PHE A 275 -12.43 12.10 -0.77
N GLU A 276 -13.52 12.19 -1.55
CA GLU A 276 -14.35 13.39 -1.66
C GLU A 276 -15.03 13.74 -0.34
N ARG A 277 -15.48 12.73 0.42
CA ARG A 277 -16.01 12.93 1.78
C ARG A 277 -14.98 13.61 2.67
N ASP A 278 -13.74 13.11 2.68
CA ASP A 278 -12.68 13.67 3.52
C ASP A 278 -12.25 15.05 3.00
N TRP A 279 -12.06 15.19 1.69
CA TRP A 279 -11.63 16.42 1.01
C TRP A 279 -12.60 17.59 1.15
N GLY A 280 -13.91 17.31 1.04
CA GLY A 280 -15.00 18.27 1.16
C GLY A 280 -15.47 18.53 2.60
N SER A 281 -14.92 17.81 3.58
CA SER A 281 -15.31 17.98 4.98
C SER A 281 -14.79 19.27 5.60
N GLN A 282 -15.42 19.69 6.69
CA GLN A 282 -14.96 20.77 7.57
C GLN A 282 -13.58 20.51 8.21
N TYR A 283 -13.08 19.27 8.13
CA TYR A 283 -11.79 18.87 8.67
C TYR A 283 -10.66 18.98 7.64
N SER A 284 -10.97 19.37 6.41
CA SER A 284 -10.02 19.57 5.33
C SER A 284 -9.70 21.05 5.19
N VAL A 285 -8.41 21.38 5.14
CA VAL A 285 -7.94 22.77 5.14
C VAL A 285 -7.02 23.02 3.95
N ASP A 286 -7.16 24.16 3.30
CA ASP A 286 -6.29 24.53 2.19
C ASP A 286 -4.85 24.76 2.66
N ILE A 287 -3.90 24.23 1.90
CA ILE A 287 -2.45 24.25 2.16
C ILE A 287 -1.82 25.55 1.62
N GLY A 288 -2.49 26.23 0.68
CA GLY A 288 -2.09 27.53 0.13
C GLY A 288 -2.08 28.67 1.14
N ASP A 289 -2.80 28.55 2.26
CA ASP A 289 -2.80 29.48 3.40
C ASP A 289 -1.61 29.23 4.35
N ALA A 290 -0.40 29.20 3.79
CA ALA A 290 0.78 28.69 4.48
C ALA A 290 1.24 29.51 5.71
N GLU A 291 0.73 30.72 5.91
CA GLU A 291 1.05 31.50 7.11
C GLU A 291 0.38 30.97 8.38
N ARG A 292 -0.53 29.98 8.29
CA ARG A 292 -1.26 29.40 9.42
C ARG A 292 -0.79 28.00 9.86
N TRP A 293 0.28 27.46 9.27
CA TRP A 293 0.76 26.09 9.56
C TRP A 293 1.13 25.85 11.03
N GLY A 294 1.77 26.83 11.67
CA GLY A 294 2.31 26.69 13.03
C GLY A 294 1.24 26.51 14.12
N SER A 295 0.03 27.02 13.92
CA SER A 295 -1.04 26.97 14.93
C SER A 295 -1.93 25.72 14.83
N ARG A 296 -1.88 24.97 13.72
CA ARG A 296 -2.81 23.86 13.44
C ARG A 296 -2.26 22.47 13.73
N CYS A 297 -0.94 22.28 13.71
CA CYS A 297 -0.31 20.96 13.89
C CYS A 297 0.28 20.73 15.30
N GLY A 298 0.14 21.70 16.22
CA GLY A 298 0.79 21.66 17.54
C GLY A 298 2.32 21.76 17.44
N PRO A 299 3.04 22.00 18.56
CA PRO A 299 4.49 21.91 18.57
C PRO A 299 4.93 20.47 18.25
N ARG A 300 5.95 20.34 17.38
CA ARG A 300 6.59 19.05 17.05
C ARG A 300 7.32 18.46 18.23
#